data_AF-A0AAD3H5L4-F1
#
_entry.id   AF-A0AAD3H5L4-F1
#
_cell.length_a   1.000
_cell.length_b   1.000
_cell.length_c   1.000
_cell.angle_alpha   90.00
_cell.angle_beta   90.00
_cell.angle_gamma   90.00
#
_symmetry.space_group_name_H-M   'P 1'
#
loop_
_entity.id
_entity.type
_entity.pdbx_description
1 polymer ?
#
loop_
_entity_poly.entity_id
_entity_poly.type
_entity_poly.pdbx_seq_one_letter_code
_entity_poly.pdbx_strand_id
1 'polypeptide(L)'
;MLFSRIIFLSTLLTVVVSYTPSGSTSSSSRSQFLKSAFASTAAIAFAPDVTLANDKQLNLSPSDIAAIVKKDLVENAFLTNGKLTRSIYDEKATFTDEIDTYGLDQWIKGTSKLFVGPPGSRVSLVGPVEASDKEIVFRFEEDLMFNIPFKPVVNLSGKVVLERDLGTGLITSYREFWDQDVKTVLKSAKFK
;
A
#
# COMPACT_ATOMS: atom_id res chain seq x y z
N MET A 1 -26.37 5.05 9.97
CA MET A 1 -25.60 3.84 10.37
C MET A 1 -25.22 3.04 9.11
N LEU A 2 -24.33 3.57 8.27
CA LEU A 2 -24.11 3.01 6.92
C LEU A 2 -22.63 2.89 6.50
N PHE A 3 -21.68 2.87 7.45
CA PHE A 3 -20.24 2.83 7.12
C PHE A 3 -19.43 1.78 7.90
N SER A 4 -20.04 0.70 8.41
CA SER A 4 -19.33 -0.43 9.05
C SER A 4 -19.06 -1.62 8.12
N ARG A 5 -19.12 -1.45 6.78
CA ARG A 5 -18.99 -2.57 5.83
C ARG A 5 -17.91 -2.40 4.75
N ILE A 6 -16.92 -1.55 4.99
CA ILE A 6 -15.69 -1.56 4.21
C ILE A 6 -14.55 -1.98 5.14
N ILE A 7 -14.65 -3.21 5.63
CA ILE A 7 -13.52 -3.93 6.23
C ILE A 7 -13.19 -5.03 5.24
N PHE A 8 -11.95 -5.04 4.77
CA PHE A 8 -11.41 -6.02 3.83
C PHE A 8 -11.63 -7.44 4.37
N LEU A 9 -12.44 -8.23 3.67
CA LEU A 9 -12.64 -9.65 3.95
C LEU A 9 -11.55 -10.43 3.22
N SER A 10 -10.43 -10.74 3.89
CA SER A 10 -9.45 -11.70 3.38
C SER A 10 -9.96 -13.12 3.64
N THR A 11 -10.60 -13.72 2.64
CA THR A 11 -11.01 -15.13 2.73
C THR A 11 -9.82 -16.00 2.29
N LEU A 12 -9.24 -16.72 3.25
CA LEU A 12 -8.30 -17.81 3.01
C LEU A 12 -8.99 -18.91 2.19
N LEU A 13 -8.43 -19.23 1.02
CA LEU A 13 -8.82 -20.42 0.25
C LEU A 13 -7.93 -21.59 0.70
N THR A 14 -8.50 -22.50 1.50
CA THR A 14 -7.88 -23.78 1.84
C THR A 14 -8.02 -24.73 0.65
N VAL A 15 -6.91 -25.13 0.04
CA VAL A 15 -6.89 -26.20 -0.97
C VAL A 15 -6.94 -27.54 -0.25
N VAL A 16 -8.07 -28.23 -0.36
CA VAL A 16 -8.20 -29.65 0.04
C VAL A 16 -7.73 -30.51 -1.13
N VAL A 17 -6.61 -31.21 -0.93
CA VAL A 17 -6.15 -32.28 -1.83
C VAL A 17 -6.89 -33.56 -1.45
N SER A 18 -7.79 -34.02 -2.32
CA SER A 18 -8.47 -35.31 -2.16
C SER A 18 -7.68 -36.38 -2.91
N TYR A 19 -7.06 -37.29 -2.16
CA TYR A 19 -6.41 -38.51 -2.64
C TYR A 19 -7.47 -39.59 -2.93
N THR A 20 -7.40 -40.23 -4.10
CA THR A 20 -8.24 -41.38 -4.47
C THR A 20 -7.64 -42.70 -3.99
N PRO A 21 -8.49 -43.73 -3.80
CA PRO A 21 -8.06 -45.06 -4.21
C PRO A 21 -9.10 -45.79 -5.07
N SER A 22 -8.57 -46.31 -6.18
CA SER A 22 -8.86 -47.59 -6.85
C SER A 22 -10.14 -48.37 -6.53
N GLY A 23 -10.93 -48.63 -7.57
CA GLY A 23 -11.90 -49.72 -7.65
C GLY A 23 -11.90 -50.30 -9.07
N SER A 24 -11.79 -51.63 -9.18
CA SER A 24 -11.52 -52.38 -10.40
C SER A 24 -12.75 -53.12 -10.97
N THR A 25 -12.69 -53.34 -12.29
CA THR A 25 -13.30 -54.40 -13.14
C THR A 25 -14.79 -54.32 -13.54
N SER A 26 -15.02 -54.26 -14.86
CA SER A 26 -15.79 -55.24 -15.66
C SER A 26 -16.28 -54.66 -17.01
N SER A 27 -15.72 -55.19 -18.12
CA SER A 27 -16.33 -55.55 -19.43
C SER A 27 -17.31 -54.56 -20.13
N SER A 28 -17.28 -54.26 -21.43
CA SER A 28 -16.82 -55.01 -22.61
C SER A 28 -16.75 -54.13 -23.87
N SER A 29 -15.84 -54.53 -24.77
CA SER A 29 -15.91 -54.49 -26.24
C SER A 29 -15.93 -53.19 -27.06
N ARG A 30 -14.85 -53.10 -27.85
CA ARG A 30 -14.77 -52.87 -29.32
C ARG A 30 -14.30 -51.50 -29.81
N SER A 31 -13.32 -51.61 -30.71
CA SER A 31 -12.77 -50.63 -31.65
C SER A 31 -11.57 -49.80 -31.18
N GLN A 32 -10.41 -50.29 -31.59
CA GLN A 32 -9.16 -49.56 -31.80
C GLN A 32 -9.39 -48.25 -32.56
N PHE A 33 -8.56 -47.23 -32.34
CA PHE A 33 -7.80 -46.50 -33.38
C PHE A 33 -7.09 -45.25 -32.76
N LEU A 34 -5.78 -45.16 -33.02
CA LEU A 34 -4.87 -43.98 -32.91
C LEU A 34 -4.51 -43.51 -31.49
N LYS A 35 -3.35 -43.89 -30.92
CA LYS A 35 -1.97 -43.42 -31.18
C LYS A 35 -1.74 -41.91 -30.91
N SER A 36 -0.73 -41.68 -30.06
CA SER A 36 -0.02 -40.44 -29.70
C SER A 36 -0.77 -39.36 -28.91
N ALA A 37 -0.73 -39.48 -27.57
CA ALA A 37 -0.84 -38.33 -26.68
C ALA A 37 0.57 -37.86 -26.32
N PHE A 38 0.85 -36.60 -26.63
CA PHE A 38 2.08 -35.88 -26.30
C PHE A 38 2.29 -35.87 -24.78
N ALA A 39 3.46 -36.31 -24.33
CA ALA A 39 3.94 -36.07 -22.99
C ALA A 39 4.34 -34.59 -22.88
N SER A 40 3.41 -33.73 -22.44
CA SER A 40 3.73 -32.36 -22.04
C SER A 40 4.26 -32.39 -20.61
N THR A 41 5.58 -32.54 -20.47
CA THR A 41 6.27 -32.24 -19.23
C THR A 41 6.19 -30.74 -19.02
N ALA A 42 5.26 -30.28 -18.19
CA ALA A 42 5.19 -28.89 -17.76
C ALA A 42 6.44 -28.60 -16.90
N ALA A 43 7.49 -28.10 -17.53
CA ALA A 43 8.58 -27.46 -16.83
C ALA A 43 7.99 -26.21 -16.15
N ILE A 44 7.85 -26.27 -14.82
CA ILE A 44 7.59 -25.10 -14.00
C ILE A 44 8.82 -24.21 -14.15
N ALA A 45 8.75 -23.27 -15.09
CA ALA A 45 9.68 -22.17 -15.15
C ALA A 45 9.46 -21.36 -13.86
N PHE A 46 10.40 -21.51 -12.92
CA PHE A 46 10.61 -20.48 -11.90
C PHE A 46 10.97 -19.21 -12.68
N ALA A 47 9.98 -18.34 -12.88
CA ALA A 47 10.26 -16.99 -13.29
C ALA A 47 11.22 -16.42 -12.23
N PRO A 48 12.35 -15.81 -12.63
CA PRO A 48 13.17 -15.10 -11.67
C PRO A 48 12.27 -14.07 -10.99
N ASP A 49 12.22 -14.14 -9.67
CA ASP A 49 11.74 -13.04 -8.84
C ASP A 49 12.43 -11.80 -9.39
N VAL A 50 11.64 -10.86 -9.92
CA VAL A 50 12.18 -9.58 -10.36
C VAL A 50 12.59 -8.90 -9.08
N THR A 51 13.81 -9.17 -8.64
CA THR A 51 14.53 -8.34 -7.69
C THR A 51 14.51 -6.96 -8.31
N LEU A 52 13.57 -6.12 -7.88
CA LEU A 52 13.64 -4.68 -8.06
C LEU A 52 15.07 -4.32 -7.65
N ALA A 53 15.91 -4.02 -8.65
CA ALA A 53 17.29 -3.67 -8.42
C ALA A 53 17.27 -2.55 -7.36
N ASN A 54 17.94 -2.83 -6.25
CA ASN A 54 17.83 -2.07 -5.00
C ASN A 54 18.61 -0.75 -5.15
N ASP A 55 18.13 0.16 -6.00
CA ASP A 55 18.61 1.54 -6.12
C ASP A 55 18.11 2.36 -4.92
N LYS A 56 18.37 1.84 -3.71
CA LYS A 56 18.02 2.46 -2.45
C LYS A 56 18.98 3.60 -2.19
N GLN A 57 18.43 4.73 -1.79
CA GLN A 57 19.20 5.90 -1.38
C GLN A 57 19.54 5.75 0.11
N LEU A 58 20.66 5.09 0.38
CA LEU A 58 21.11 4.78 1.73
C LEU A 58 21.77 5.99 2.38
N ASN A 59 21.67 6.09 3.71
CA ASN A 59 22.43 7.02 4.54
C ASN A 59 22.37 8.50 4.08
N LEU A 60 21.21 8.92 3.56
CA LEU A 60 20.97 10.32 3.23
C LEU A 60 21.15 11.20 4.47
N SER A 61 21.77 12.37 4.28
CA SER A 61 21.84 13.38 5.34
C SER A 61 20.43 13.83 5.75
N PRO A 62 20.23 14.32 6.99
CA PRO A 62 18.95 14.85 7.40
C PRO A 62 18.38 15.93 6.45
N SER A 63 19.24 16.81 5.92
CA SER A 63 18.80 17.83 4.96
C SER A 63 18.33 17.26 3.62
N ASP A 64 19.01 16.23 3.11
CA ASP A 64 18.67 15.65 1.81
C ASP A 64 17.36 14.87 1.88
N ILE A 65 17.17 14.06 2.92
CA ILE A 65 15.93 13.29 3.08
C ILE A 65 14.74 14.21 3.38
N ALA A 66 14.93 15.29 4.15
CA ALA A 66 13.90 16.30 4.37
C ALA A 66 13.47 16.96 3.06
N ALA A 67 14.42 17.25 2.15
CA ALA A 67 14.11 17.82 0.85
C ALA A 67 13.29 16.87 -0.04
N ILE A 68 13.62 15.57 -0.03
CA ILE A 68 12.85 14.54 -0.76
C ILE A 68 11.44 14.44 -0.19
N VAL A 69 11.28 14.31 1.14
CA VAL A 69 9.97 14.20 1.79
C VAL A 69 9.13 15.45 1.54
N LYS A 70 9.73 16.64 1.60
CA LYS A 70 9.05 17.90 1.27
C LYS A 70 8.56 17.92 -0.17
N LYS A 71 9.40 17.49 -1.12
CA LYS A 71 9.02 17.37 -2.53
C LYS A 71 7.86 16.40 -2.71
N ASP A 72 7.93 15.23 -2.07
CA ASP A 72 6.87 14.24 -2.14
C ASP A 72 5.54 14.78 -1.59
N LEU A 73 5.59 15.55 -0.51
CA LEU A 73 4.41 16.14 0.12
C LEU A 73 3.80 17.25 -0.73
N VAL A 74 4.61 18.20 -1.21
CA VAL A 74 4.12 19.43 -1.85
C VAL A 74 3.91 19.26 -3.34
N GLU A 75 4.86 18.66 -4.05
CA GLU A 75 4.81 18.52 -5.50
C GLU A 75 4.10 17.22 -5.90
N ASN A 76 4.46 16.11 -5.24
CA ASN A 76 3.86 14.82 -5.57
C ASN A 76 2.54 14.58 -4.82
N ALA A 77 2.18 15.36 -3.81
CA ALA A 77 0.96 15.19 -3.01
C ALA A 77 0.76 13.74 -2.52
N PHE A 78 1.84 13.10 -2.04
CA PHE A 78 1.87 11.64 -1.84
C PHE A 78 0.80 11.12 -0.87
N LEU A 79 0.34 11.92 0.11
CA LEU A 79 -0.76 11.57 1.02
C LEU A 79 -2.11 11.36 0.31
N THR A 80 -2.25 11.83 -0.94
CA THR A 80 -3.52 11.75 -1.70
C THR A 80 -3.42 10.90 -2.95
N ASN A 81 -2.21 10.52 -3.37
CA ASN A 81 -2.04 9.75 -4.61
C ASN A 81 -0.97 8.65 -4.53
N GLY A 82 -0.38 8.44 -3.35
CA GLY A 82 0.61 7.38 -3.11
C GLY A 82 1.96 7.60 -3.80
N LYS A 83 2.23 8.76 -4.41
CA LYS A 83 3.47 9.04 -5.17
C LYS A 83 4.61 9.49 -4.26
N LEU A 84 5.09 8.59 -3.42
CA LEU A 84 6.30 8.80 -2.63
C LEU A 84 7.56 8.30 -3.37
N THR A 85 8.72 8.79 -2.95
CA THR A 85 10.02 8.33 -3.43
C THR A 85 10.37 6.99 -2.80
N ARG A 86 10.00 5.87 -3.43
CA ARG A 86 10.17 4.51 -2.87
C ARG A 86 11.62 4.17 -2.48
N SER A 87 12.62 4.79 -3.10
CA SER A 87 14.04 4.49 -2.84
C SER A 87 14.53 4.88 -1.46
N ILE A 88 13.81 5.73 -0.71
CA ILE A 88 14.18 6.11 0.68
C ILE A 88 13.49 5.26 1.75
N TYR A 89 12.63 4.32 1.36
CA TYR A 89 11.89 3.43 2.28
C TYR A 89 12.48 2.02 2.27
N ASP A 90 12.45 1.34 3.40
CA ASP A 90 12.62 -0.11 3.45
C ASP A 90 11.39 -0.80 2.81
N GLU A 91 11.58 -1.91 2.10
CA GLU A 91 10.48 -2.63 1.45
C GLU A 91 9.52 -3.28 2.46
N LYS A 92 9.97 -3.49 3.70
CA LYS A 92 9.18 -3.95 4.84
C LYS A 92 8.64 -2.81 5.69
N ALA A 93 8.78 -1.56 5.24
CA ALA A 93 8.29 -0.41 5.99
C ALA A 93 6.77 -0.50 6.24
N THR A 94 6.38 -0.13 7.45
CA THR A 94 4.98 -0.13 7.88
C THR A 94 4.40 1.28 7.88
N PHE A 95 3.16 1.41 7.42
CA PHE A 95 2.43 2.67 7.36
C PHE A 95 1.21 2.58 8.24
N THR A 96 1.12 3.41 9.27
CA THR A 96 0.03 3.39 10.23
C THR A 96 -0.68 4.73 10.25
N ASP A 97 -1.99 4.70 10.06
CA ASP A 97 -2.88 5.85 10.29
C ASP A 97 -3.65 5.66 11.61
N GLU A 98 -4.68 6.47 11.86
CA GLU A 98 -5.52 6.34 13.07
C GLU A 98 -6.48 5.13 13.03
N ILE A 99 -6.52 4.39 11.93
CA ILE A 99 -7.48 3.32 11.65
C ILE A 99 -6.80 1.96 11.56
N ASP A 100 -5.70 1.85 10.82
CA ASP A 100 -5.05 0.56 10.49
C ASP A 100 -3.54 0.71 10.19
N THR A 101 -2.87 -0.44 10.02
CA THR A 101 -1.46 -0.55 9.61
C THR A 101 -1.33 -1.34 8.30
N TYR A 102 -0.53 -0.82 7.38
CA TYR A 102 -0.34 -1.33 6.03
C TYR A 102 1.15 -1.55 5.71
N GLY A 103 1.45 -2.46 4.79
CA GLY A 103 2.76 -2.50 4.13
C GLY A 103 2.89 -1.44 3.03
N LEU A 104 4.12 -1.07 2.68
CA LEU A 104 4.44 -0.05 1.67
C LEU A 104 3.62 -0.16 0.37
N ASP A 105 3.56 -1.33 -0.25
CA ASP A 105 2.81 -1.55 -1.49
C ASP A 105 1.30 -1.39 -1.33
N GLN A 106 0.77 -1.85 -0.19
CA GLN A 106 -0.65 -1.73 0.13
C GLN A 106 -1.01 -0.26 0.35
N TRP A 107 -0.15 0.49 1.05
CA TRP A 107 -0.34 1.91 1.28
C TRP A 107 -0.33 2.69 -0.04
N ILE A 108 0.70 2.53 -0.88
CA ILE A 108 0.81 3.22 -2.19
C ILE A 108 -0.42 2.93 -3.06
N LYS A 109 -0.83 1.66 -3.17
CA LYS A 109 -1.98 1.25 -4.00
C LYS A 109 -3.32 1.68 -3.38
N GLY A 110 -3.40 1.69 -2.05
CA GLY A 110 -4.60 2.09 -1.30
C GLY A 110 -4.85 3.58 -1.45
N THR A 111 -3.87 4.40 -1.09
CA THR A 111 -3.93 5.87 -1.14
C THR A 111 -4.26 6.37 -2.55
N SER A 112 -3.59 5.83 -3.58
CA SER A 112 -3.84 6.21 -4.98
C SER A 112 -5.24 5.89 -5.50
N LYS A 113 -5.93 4.92 -4.87
CA LYS A 113 -7.31 4.55 -5.24
C LYS A 113 -8.35 5.23 -4.37
N LEU A 114 -8.02 5.49 -3.10
CA LEU A 114 -8.94 6.00 -2.09
C LEU A 114 -9.29 7.46 -2.32
N PHE A 115 -8.32 8.27 -2.77
CA PHE A 115 -8.50 9.71 -2.94
C PHE A 115 -8.42 10.12 -4.40
N VAL A 116 -9.16 11.19 -4.72
CA VAL A 116 -8.97 11.92 -5.97
C VAL A 116 -7.79 12.86 -5.73
N GLY A 117 -6.65 12.60 -6.37
CA GLY A 117 -5.47 13.49 -6.28
C GLY A 117 -5.75 14.92 -6.76
N PRO A 118 -4.74 15.81 -6.75
CA PRO A 118 -4.93 17.20 -7.16
C PRO A 118 -5.59 17.34 -8.54
N PRO A 119 -6.56 18.27 -8.71
CA PRO A 119 -7.02 19.27 -7.75
C PRO A 119 -8.14 18.80 -6.80
N GLY A 120 -8.52 17.51 -6.83
CA GLY A 120 -9.61 16.99 -5.99
C GLY A 120 -9.28 17.03 -4.50
N SER A 121 -8.05 16.64 -4.16
CA SER A 121 -7.50 16.75 -2.81
C SER A 121 -6.33 17.73 -2.78
N ARG A 122 -6.10 18.35 -1.62
CA ARG A 122 -4.98 19.28 -1.38
C ARG A 122 -4.31 18.91 -0.07
N VAL A 123 -2.98 18.94 -0.07
CA VAL A 123 -2.15 18.81 1.12
C VAL A 123 -1.29 20.06 1.22
N SER A 124 -1.22 20.64 2.40
CA SER A 124 -0.37 21.78 2.72
C SER A 124 0.53 21.43 3.91
N LEU A 125 1.80 21.82 3.82
CA LEU A 125 2.76 21.70 4.92
C LEU A 125 2.50 22.82 5.94
N VAL A 126 2.47 22.47 7.23
CA VAL A 126 2.33 23.42 8.35
C VAL A 126 3.68 23.53 9.07
N GLY A 127 4.52 24.47 8.65
CA GLY A 127 5.87 24.65 9.19
C GLY A 127 6.95 23.90 8.42
N PRO A 128 8.14 23.66 9.00
CA PRO A 128 9.23 22.95 8.32
C PRO A 128 9.05 21.41 8.35
N VAL A 129 9.78 20.74 7.45
CA VAL A 129 10.07 19.30 7.60
C VAL A 129 11.34 19.19 8.44
N GLU A 130 11.21 18.63 9.63
CA GLU A 130 12.32 18.45 10.57
C GLU A 130 12.87 17.03 10.39
N ALA A 131 14.18 16.90 10.21
CA ALA A 131 14.81 15.60 10.04
C ALA A 131 16.05 15.46 10.92
N SER A 132 16.27 14.25 11.38
CA SER A 132 17.45 13.79 12.10
C SER A 132 17.89 12.43 11.56
N ASP A 133 18.95 11.87 12.12
CA ASP A 133 19.38 10.50 11.78
C ASP A 133 18.38 9.42 12.21
N LYS A 134 17.47 9.75 13.14
CA LYS A 134 16.49 8.80 13.70
C LYS A 134 15.10 8.92 13.12
N GLU A 135 14.69 10.14 12.79
CA GLU A 135 13.32 10.40 12.39
C GLU A 135 13.18 11.64 11.51
N ILE A 136 12.08 11.70 10.78
CA ILE A 136 11.60 12.88 10.06
C ILE A 136 10.19 13.19 10.57
N VAL A 137 9.93 14.45 10.90
CA VAL A 137 8.65 14.92 11.41
C VAL A 137 8.18 16.10 10.59
N PHE A 138 6.91 16.10 10.21
CA PHE A 138 6.27 17.25 9.59
C PHE A 138 4.80 17.34 9.98
N ARG A 139 4.26 18.56 9.98
CA ARG A 139 2.83 18.81 10.18
C ARG A 139 2.16 19.13 8.85
N PHE A 140 0.89 18.77 8.75
CA PHE A 140 0.09 19.01 7.55
C PHE A 140 -1.32 19.47 7.90
N GLU A 141 -1.96 20.10 6.91
CA GLU A 141 -3.40 20.28 6.81
C GLU A 141 -3.83 19.83 5.42
N GLU A 142 -5.00 19.22 5.31
CA GLU A 142 -5.46 18.68 4.04
C GLU A 142 -6.98 18.71 3.86
N ASP A 143 -7.36 18.84 2.58
CA ASP A 143 -8.69 18.56 2.07
C ASP A 143 -8.62 17.24 1.29
N LEU A 144 -9.28 16.20 1.80
CA LEU A 144 -9.29 14.87 1.19
C LEU A 144 -10.62 14.63 0.48
N MET A 145 -10.59 14.51 -0.84
CA MET A 145 -11.74 14.08 -1.65
C MET A 145 -11.68 12.58 -1.87
N PHE A 146 -12.65 11.84 -1.32
CA PHE A 146 -12.73 10.41 -1.54
C PHE A 146 -13.13 10.08 -2.98
N ASN A 147 -12.51 9.05 -3.54
CA ASN A 147 -12.82 8.49 -4.85
C ASN A 147 -13.95 7.44 -4.77
N ILE A 148 -15.08 7.88 -4.23
CA ILE A 148 -16.32 7.11 -4.12
C ILE A 148 -17.47 7.94 -4.73
N PRO A 149 -18.68 7.37 -4.94
CA PRO A 149 -19.83 8.16 -5.38
C PRO A 149 -20.07 9.38 -4.49
N PHE A 150 -20.50 10.49 -5.10
CA PHE A 150 -20.70 11.80 -4.46
C PHE A 150 -19.45 12.52 -3.94
N LYS A 151 -18.26 11.89 -4.06
CA LYS A 151 -16.94 12.49 -3.82
C LYS A 151 -16.90 13.39 -2.56
N PRO A 152 -17.27 12.87 -1.39
CA PRO A 152 -17.25 13.67 -0.17
C PRO A 152 -15.83 14.18 0.10
N VAL A 153 -15.77 15.40 0.62
CA VAL A 153 -14.52 16.06 1.02
C VAL A 153 -14.49 16.17 2.53
N VAL A 154 -13.44 15.65 3.16
CA VAL A 154 -13.16 15.83 4.59
C VAL A 154 -11.98 16.76 4.79
N ASN A 155 -11.89 17.37 5.96
CA ASN A 155 -10.80 18.26 6.35
C ASN A 155 -10.09 17.63 7.54
N LEU A 156 -8.77 17.59 7.49
CA LEU A 156 -7.93 17.00 8.52
C LEU A 156 -6.64 17.80 8.70
N SER A 157 -6.12 17.83 9.92
CA SER A 157 -4.77 18.29 10.20
C SER A 157 -4.06 17.32 11.13
N GLY A 158 -2.73 17.32 11.10
CA GLY A 158 -1.97 16.40 11.94
C GLY A 158 -0.48 16.52 11.77
N LYS A 159 0.22 15.47 12.21
CA LYS A 159 1.64 15.27 11.97
C LYS A 159 1.93 13.87 11.48
N VAL A 160 3.01 13.74 10.74
CA VAL A 160 3.61 12.46 10.36
C VAL A 160 4.95 12.33 11.05
N VAL A 161 5.24 11.14 11.55
CA VAL A 161 6.57 10.73 12.02
C VAL A 161 7.04 9.58 11.16
N LEU A 162 8.23 9.72 10.58
CA LEU A 162 8.91 8.70 9.78
C LEU A 162 10.15 8.24 10.54
N GLU A 163 10.17 7.01 11.07
CA GLU A 163 11.38 6.50 11.74
C GLU A 163 12.37 5.95 10.74
N ARG A 164 13.66 6.09 11.06
CA ARG A 164 14.78 5.70 10.22
C ARG A 164 15.60 4.60 10.90
N ASP A 165 16.04 3.64 10.10
CA ASP A 165 17.03 2.66 10.54
C ASP A 165 18.43 3.30 10.61
N LEU A 166 19.14 3.10 11.72
CA LEU A 166 20.46 3.72 11.96
C LEU A 166 21.58 3.09 11.12
N GLY A 167 21.40 1.87 10.59
CA GLY A 167 22.42 1.18 9.80
C GLY A 167 22.35 1.53 8.30
N THR A 168 21.14 1.65 7.78
CA THR A 168 20.85 1.88 6.36
C THR A 168 20.42 3.30 6.05
N GLY A 169 19.93 4.04 7.04
CA GLY A 169 19.35 5.37 6.90
C GLY A 169 17.97 5.40 6.22
N LEU A 170 17.41 4.23 5.87
CA LEU A 170 16.11 4.07 5.22
C LEU A 170 14.96 4.28 6.20
N ILE A 171 13.82 4.72 5.69
CA ILE A 171 12.58 4.85 6.47
C ILE A 171 11.96 3.48 6.68
N THR A 172 11.76 3.09 7.92
CA THR A 172 11.19 1.79 8.32
C THR A 172 9.77 1.89 8.83
N SER A 173 9.35 3.07 9.30
CA SER A 173 7.98 3.29 9.72
C SER A 173 7.47 4.65 9.30
N TYR A 174 6.16 4.70 9.08
CA TYR A 174 5.37 5.89 8.82
C TYR A 174 4.21 5.85 9.81
N ARG A 175 4.03 6.93 10.58
CA ARG A 175 2.91 7.07 11.51
C ARG A 175 2.26 8.43 11.39
N GLU A 176 0.97 8.45 11.06
CA GLU A 176 0.14 9.63 11.20
C GLU A 176 -0.41 9.78 12.62
N PHE A 177 -0.52 11.04 13.03
CA PHE A 177 -1.22 11.47 14.22
C PHE A 177 -2.16 12.60 13.83
N TRP A 178 -3.46 12.35 13.95
CA TRP A 178 -4.47 13.34 13.59
C TRP A 178 -4.75 14.26 14.78
N ASP A 179 -4.93 15.55 14.53
CA ASP A 179 -5.33 16.50 15.58
C ASP A 179 -6.80 16.29 16.00
N GLN A 180 -7.60 15.65 15.13
CA GLN A 180 -8.99 15.30 15.35
C GLN A 180 -9.17 13.78 15.41
N ASP A 181 -10.14 13.30 16.20
CA ASP A 181 -10.51 11.89 16.17
C ASP A 181 -11.23 11.50 14.86
N VAL A 182 -11.15 10.22 14.49
CA VAL A 182 -11.71 9.68 13.23
C VAL A 182 -13.18 10.05 13.05
N LYS A 183 -14.00 10.03 14.11
CA LYS A 183 -15.43 10.34 14.03
C LYS A 183 -15.65 11.82 13.74
N THR A 184 -14.84 12.70 14.30
CA THR A 184 -14.88 14.14 14.00
C THR A 184 -14.50 14.42 12.54
N VAL A 185 -13.44 13.79 12.03
CA VAL A 185 -13.03 13.91 10.62
C VAL A 185 -14.15 13.44 9.69
N LEU A 186 -14.71 12.24 9.90
CA LEU A 186 -15.76 11.70 9.03
C LEU A 186 -17.06 12.53 9.08
N LYS A 187 -17.37 13.18 10.20
CA LYS A 187 -18.51 14.10 10.32
C LYS A 187 -18.30 15.43 9.61
N SER A 188 -17.05 15.79 9.29
CA SER A 188 -16.74 17.00 8.52
C SER A 188 -17.05 16.85 7.03
N ALA A 189 -17.40 15.65 6.57
CA ALA A 189 -17.65 15.33 5.17
C ALA A 189 -18.68 16.27 4.54
N LYS A 190 -18.23 17.00 3.52
CA LYS A 190 -19.07 17.87 2.69
C LYS A 190 -19.25 17.22 1.31
N PHE A 191 -20.48 17.20 0.85
CA PHE A 191 -20.83 16.76 -0.50
C PHE A 191 -20.95 18.01 -1.36
N LYS A 192 -20.17 18.09 -2.44
CA LYS A 192 -20.25 19.16 -3.43
C LYS A 192 -21.07 18.71 -4.62
#